data_AF-F1LBN3-F1
#
_entry.id   AF-F1LBN3-F1
#
_cell.length_a   1.000
_cell.length_b   1.000
_cell.length_c   1.000
_cell.angle_alpha   90.00
_cell.angle_beta   90.00
_cell.angle_gamma   90.00
#
_symmetry.space_group_name_H-M   'P 1'
#
loop_
_entity.id
_entity.type
_entity.pdbx_description
1 polymer ?
#
loop_
_entity_poly.entity_id
_entity_poly.type
_entity_poly.pdbx_seq_one_letter_code
_entity_poly.pdbx_strand_id
1 'polypeptide(L)'
;MWRSVVFLSRNARLSIDASGLAPKPFHEMPGPSSLPLFGTLLHYRTGGNHIETYASTLRELHKTHGAIVKEKIGWGRGYVVHVFDPEDARKIFNAEGKQPIITPLQEATQLYRQTRNINPGLGNLNGDEWYRLRSSVQKAMMRPQAVRQYLPAVNRVADELLQFIVRNRNHNNEIDMRKCAGKMES
;
A
#
# COMPACT_ATOMS: atom_id res chain seq x y z
N MET A 1 7.06 20.93 -7.83
CA MET A 1 5.67 21.38 -8.03
C MET A 1 4.81 20.13 -8.16
N TRP A 2 4.30 19.60 -7.04
CA TRP A 2 3.46 18.40 -7.07
C TRP A 2 2.03 18.80 -6.70
N ARG A 3 1.14 18.58 -7.66
CA ARG A 3 -0.28 18.95 -7.59
C ARG A 3 -1.00 17.93 -6.71
N SER A 4 -1.88 18.44 -5.88
CA SER A 4 -2.80 17.72 -5.00
C SER A 4 -3.34 16.45 -5.65
N VAL A 5 -3.19 15.30 -4.99
CA VAL A 5 -4.01 14.12 -5.29
C VAL A 5 -5.39 14.40 -4.70
N VAL A 6 -6.20 15.09 -5.48
CA VAL A 6 -7.62 15.24 -5.20
C VAL A 6 -8.30 14.05 -5.84
N PHE A 7 -8.84 13.14 -5.04
CA PHE A 7 -9.86 12.22 -5.49
C PHE A 7 -11.14 13.01 -5.79
N LEU A 8 -11.18 13.68 -6.93
CA LEU A 8 -12.42 14.12 -7.55
C LEU A 8 -12.74 13.10 -8.63
N SER A 9 -13.47 12.06 -8.24
CA SER A 9 -14.23 11.28 -9.21
C SER A 9 -15.17 12.23 -9.93
N ARG A 10 -14.81 12.58 -11.17
CA ARG A 10 -15.51 13.58 -11.99
C ARG A 10 -16.92 13.12 -12.45
N ASN A 11 -17.37 11.94 -12.02
CA ASN A 11 -18.65 11.32 -12.38
C ASN A 11 -19.33 10.61 -11.19
N ALA A 12 -19.07 11.04 -9.94
CA ALA A 12 -19.89 10.57 -8.83
C ALA A 12 -21.28 11.20 -8.94
N ARG A 13 -22.24 10.48 -9.56
CA ARG A 13 -23.65 10.69 -9.27
C ARG A 13 -23.77 10.64 -7.75
N LEU A 14 -24.28 11.71 -7.13
CA LEU A 14 -24.59 11.75 -5.71
C LEU A 14 -25.55 10.59 -5.42
N SER A 15 -25.01 9.45 -5.00
CA SER A 15 -25.81 8.37 -4.47
C SER A 15 -26.31 8.85 -3.12
N ILE A 16 -27.59 9.23 -3.08
CA ILE A 16 -28.33 9.43 -1.85
C ILE A 16 -28.19 8.13 -1.06
N ASP A 17 -27.53 8.21 0.09
CA ASP A 17 -27.38 7.08 0.98
C ASP A 17 -28.76 6.64 1.48
N ALA A 18 -28.92 5.36 1.84
CA ALA A 18 -30.22 4.76 2.21
C ALA A 18 -30.89 5.42 3.44
N SER A 19 -30.17 6.30 4.13
CA SER A 19 -30.60 7.09 5.29
C SER A 19 -31.29 8.41 4.94
N GLY A 20 -31.31 8.84 3.67
CA GLY A 20 -31.95 10.10 3.24
C GLY A 20 -31.30 11.38 3.76
N LEU A 21 -30.18 11.28 4.47
CA LEU A 21 -29.42 12.41 5.00
C LEU A 21 -28.46 12.96 3.94
N ALA A 22 -28.38 14.29 3.86
CA ALA A 22 -27.40 14.95 3.01
C ALA A 22 -25.97 14.58 3.44
N PRO A 23 -25.03 14.38 2.49
CA PRO A 23 -23.65 14.05 2.81
C PRO A 23 -23.01 15.20 3.60
N LYS A 24 -22.29 14.86 4.67
CA LYS A 24 -21.52 15.83 5.46
C LYS A 24 -20.34 16.38 4.63
N PRO A 25 -19.95 17.64 4.83
CA PRO A 25 -18.83 18.24 4.12
C PRO A 25 -17.48 17.66 4.58
N PHE A 26 -16.49 17.66 3.68
CA PHE A 26 -15.15 17.09 3.91
C PHE A 26 -14.43 17.64 5.16
N HIS A 27 -14.69 18.90 5.53
CA HIS A 27 -14.04 19.51 6.70
C HIS A 27 -14.53 18.91 8.03
N GLU A 28 -15.74 18.34 8.08
CA GLU A 28 -16.32 17.69 9.26
C GLU A 28 -15.83 16.25 9.49
N MET A 29 -15.05 15.67 8.55
CA MET A 29 -14.48 14.34 8.76
C MET A 29 -13.62 14.31 10.03
N PRO A 30 -13.82 13.32 10.92
CA PRO A 30 -13.12 13.26 12.19
C PRO A 30 -11.64 12.94 11.97
N GLY A 31 -10.81 13.35 12.92
CA GLY A 31 -9.39 13.04 12.92
C GLY A 31 -8.58 13.89 13.88
N PRO A 32 -7.28 13.64 13.99
CA PRO A 32 -6.42 14.33 14.92
C PRO A 32 -6.33 15.83 14.61
N SER A 33 -6.31 16.65 15.66
CA SER A 33 -6.08 18.09 15.54
C SER A 33 -4.78 18.37 14.82
N SER A 34 -4.85 19.25 13.82
CA SER A 34 -3.73 19.59 12.95
C SER A 34 -3.22 21.01 13.23
N LEU A 35 -1.90 21.20 13.29
CA LEU A 35 -1.31 22.53 13.34
C LEU A 35 -1.20 23.14 11.93
N PRO A 36 -1.22 24.49 11.79
CA PRO A 36 -1.23 25.15 10.48
C PRO A 36 -0.14 24.68 9.51
N LEU A 37 1.10 24.52 10.00
CA LEU A 37 2.28 24.14 9.19
C LEU A 37 2.69 22.67 9.35
N PHE A 38 2.64 22.15 10.58
CA PHE A 38 3.11 20.80 10.88
C PHE A 38 2.03 19.74 10.66
N GLY A 39 0.77 20.13 10.44
CA GLY A 39 -0.32 19.18 10.33
C GLY A 39 -0.38 18.30 11.57
N THR A 40 -0.44 16.99 11.37
CA THR A 40 -0.41 15.97 12.42
C THR A 40 0.99 15.51 12.77
N LEU A 41 2.03 15.99 12.06
CA LEU A 41 3.41 15.49 12.15
C LEU A 41 4.01 15.53 13.56
N LEU A 42 3.54 16.42 14.43
CA LEU A 42 4.01 16.45 15.82
C LEU A 42 3.58 15.22 16.62
N HIS A 43 2.38 14.68 16.37
CA HIS A 43 1.91 13.42 16.99
C HIS A 43 2.84 12.25 16.65
N TYR A 44 3.46 12.32 15.47
CA TYR A 44 4.42 11.34 14.97
C TYR A 44 5.86 11.62 15.47
N ARG A 45 6.23 12.88 15.68
CA ARG A 45 7.57 13.28 16.13
C ARG A 45 7.84 12.92 17.60
N THR A 46 6.83 12.92 18.45
CA THR A 46 6.96 12.61 19.88
C THR A 46 6.87 11.11 20.20
N GLY A 47 6.59 10.25 19.21
CA GLY A 47 6.21 8.84 19.41
C GLY A 47 7.01 7.79 18.62
N GLY A 48 8.21 8.10 18.13
CA GLY A 48 9.08 7.09 17.49
C GLY A 48 8.57 6.64 16.11
N ASN A 49 8.93 7.40 15.08
CA ASN A 49 8.62 7.07 13.69
C ASN A 49 9.53 5.96 13.17
N HIS A 50 9.17 4.73 13.48
CA HIS A 50 9.68 3.56 12.80
C HIS A 50 8.55 2.97 11.96
N ILE A 51 8.88 2.46 10.77
CA ILE A 51 7.91 1.69 9.96
C ILE A 51 7.26 0.56 10.78
N GLU A 52 8.00 0.05 11.76
CA GLU A 52 7.63 -0.91 12.79
C GLU A 52 6.36 -0.52 13.59
N THR A 53 6.14 0.79 13.85
CA THR A 53 5.03 1.28 14.71
C THR A 53 3.81 1.73 13.92
N TYR A 54 3.88 1.77 12.59
CA TYR A 54 2.78 2.29 11.76
C TYR A 54 1.44 1.57 12.00
N ALA A 55 1.50 0.24 12.14
CA ALA A 55 0.30 -0.56 12.37
C ALA A 55 -0.37 -0.25 13.72
N SER A 56 0.39 0.01 14.79
CA SER A 56 -0.20 0.39 16.08
C SER A 56 -0.79 1.80 16.03
N THR A 57 -0.14 2.73 15.33
CA THR A 57 -0.68 4.07 15.12
C THR A 57 -2.02 4.07 14.39
N LEU A 58 -2.16 3.26 13.33
CA LEU A 58 -3.44 3.10 12.63
C LEU A 58 -4.54 2.54 13.53
N ARG A 59 -4.22 1.58 14.41
CA ARG A 59 -5.18 1.05 15.39
C ARG A 59 -5.63 2.11 16.39
N GLU A 60 -4.73 2.95 16.86
CA GLU A 60 -5.07 4.04 17.78
C GLU A 60 -5.95 5.08 17.08
N LEU A 61 -5.61 5.49 15.85
CA LEU A 61 -6.45 6.40 15.06
C LEU A 61 -7.88 5.86 14.90
N HIS A 62 -8.02 4.58 14.56
CA HIS A 62 -9.33 3.94 14.47
C HIS A 62 -10.07 3.95 15.82
N LYS A 63 -9.39 3.61 16.91
CA LYS A 63 -9.98 3.58 18.25
C LYS A 63 -10.44 4.96 18.72
N THR A 64 -9.66 6.01 18.44
CA THR A 64 -9.94 7.38 18.90
C THR A 64 -10.95 8.11 18.02
N HIS A 65 -10.91 7.90 16.70
CA HIS A 65 -11.66 8.72 15.73
C HIS A 65 -12.70 7.93 14.92
N GLY A 66 -12.72 6.60 15.03
CA GLY A 66 -13.71 5.73 14.39
C GLY A 66 -13.31 5.22 13.01
N ALA A 67 -14.32 4.77 12.26
CA ALA A 67 -14.16 3.97 11.03
C ALA A 67 -13.58 4.73 9.83
N ILE A 68 -13.62 6.07 9.83
CA ILE A 68 -13.06 6.92 8.79
C ILE A 68 -12.34 8.10 9.44
N VAL A 69 -11.09 8.33 9.06
CA VAL A 69 -10.23 9.32 9.74
C VAL A 69 -9.49 10.17 8.73
N LYS A 70 -9.66 11.49 8.81
CA LYS A 70 -8.95 12.45 7.97
C LYS A 70 -7.74 12.99 8.72
N GLU A 71 -6.58 12.86 8.10
CA GLU A 71 -5.31 13.32 8.61
C GLU A 71 -4.73 14.40 7.70
N LYS A 72 -4.25 15.51 8.27
CA LYS A 72 -3.55 16.56 7.51
C LYS A 72 -2.04 16.30 7.55
N ILE A 73 -1.48 15.88 6.43
CA ILE A 73 -0.04 15.66 6.32
C ILE A 73 0.64 17.03 6.26
N GLY A 74 1.57 17.28 7.19
CA GLY A 74 2.29 18.55 7.32
C GLY A 74 3.04 18.97 6.05
N TRP A 75 3.58 20.20 6.05
CA TRP A 75 4.38 20.73 4.93
C TRP A 75 3.62 20.85 3.60
N GLY A 76 2.32 21.12 3.66
CA GLY A 76 1.50 21.32 2.47
C GLY A 76 1.23 20.05 1.64
N ARG A 77 1.46 18.86 2.22
CA ARG A 77 1.29 17.56 1.54
C ARG A 77 -0.16 17.12 1.39
N GLY A 78 -1.12 17.90 1.88
CA GLY A 78 -2.54 17.65 1.73
C GLY A 78 -3.13 16.78 2.83
N TYR A 79 -4.09 15.93 2.47
CA TYR A 79 -4.84 15.10 3.41
C TYR A 79 -4.72 13.61 3.03
N VAL A 80 -4.68 12.75 4.04
CA VAL A 80 -4.87 11.31 3.91
C VAL A 80 -6.19 10.96 4.60
N VAL A 81 -7.01 10.16 3.95
CA VAL A 81 -8.21 9.59 4.56
C VAL A 81 -7.96 8.12 4.80
N HIS A 82 -7.91 7.74 6.07
CA HIS A 82 -7.84 6.35 6.51
C HIS A 82 -9.26 5.78 6.54
N VAL A 83 -9.46 4.61 5.94
CA VAL A 83 -10.74 3.90 5.88
C VAL A 83 -10.54 2.54 6.51
N PHE A 84 -11.26 2.30 7.62
CA PHE A 84 -11.11 1.08 8.42
C PHE A 84 -12.27 0.11 8.25
N ASP A 85 -13.43 0.59 7.77
CA ASP A 85 -14.59 -0.25 7.49
C ASP A 85 -14.45 -0.97 6.13
N PRO A 86 -14.65 -2.30 6.08
CA PRO A 86 -14.49 -3.07 4.84
C PRO A 86 -15.57 -2.75 3.79
N GLU A 87 -16.79 -2.38 4.18
CA GLU A 87 -17.84 -2.01 3.23
C GLU A 87 -17.53 -0.66 2.57
N ASP A 88 -16.98 0.29 3.32
CA ASP A 88 -16.53 1.55 2.75
C ASP A 88 -15.32 1.36 1.84
N ALA A 89 -14.36 0.51 2.21
CA ALA A 89 -13.26 0.13 1.33
C ALA A 89 -13.78 -0.49 0.02
N ARG A 90 -14.77 -1.40 0.11
CA ARG A 90 -15.42 -2.00 -1.07
C ARG A 90 -16.09 -0.94 -1.95
N LYS A 91 -16.79 0.05 -1.39
CA LYS A 91 -17.39 1.15 -2.15
C LYS A 91 -16.31 1.94 -2.90
N ILE A 92 -15.19 2.24 -2.25
CA ILE A 92 -14.06 2.97 -2.86
C ILE A 92 -13.47 2.16 -4.01
N PHE A 93 -13.14 0.88 -3.80
CA PHE A 93 -12.58 0.02 -4.84
C PHE A 93 -13.55 -0.19 -6.03
N ASN A 94 -14.86 -0.23 -5.78
CA ASN A 94 -15.86 -0.31 -6.86
C ASN A 94 -16.01 1.01 -7.64
N ALA A 95 -15.81 2.15 -6.97
CA ALA A 95 -15.79 3.46 -7.59
C ALA A 95 -14.46 3.77 -8.29
N GLU A 96 -13.40 3.00 -7.98
CA GLU A 96 -12.08 3.14 -8.57
C GLU A 96 -12.13 2.79 -10.07
N GLY A 97 -11.65 3.71 -10.91
CA GLY A 97 -11.63 3.52 -12.35
C GLY A 97 -10.59 2.49 -12.81
N LYS A 98 -10.47 2.31 -14.13
CA LYS A 98 -9.49 1.38 -14.74
C LYS A 98 -8.02 1.74 -14.44
N GLN A 99 -7.75 2.96 -14.01
CA GLN A 99 -6.43 3.53 -13.81
C GLN A 99 -6.35 4.14 -12.41
N PRO A 100 -6.14 3.32 -11.36
CA PRO A 100 -5.89 3.83 -10.02
C PRO A 100 -4.63 4.71 -10.01
N ILE A 101 -4.63 5.73 -9.16
CA ILE A 101 -3.45 6.55 -8.92
C ILE A 101 -2.78 6.04 -7.65
N ILE A 102 -1.57 5.53 -7.78
CA ILE A 102 -0.76 5.04 -6.67
C ILE A 102 0.39 6.01 -6.45
N THR A 103 0.57 6.43 -5.19
CA THR A 103 1.73 7.22 -4.78
C THR A 103 3.00 6.43 -5.07
N PRO A 104 4.02 7.02 -5.75
CA PRO A 104 5.24 6.30 -6.10
C PRO A 104 5.89 5.64 -4.88
N LEU A 105 6.15 4.34 -4.96
CA LEU A 105 6.73 3.57 -3.85
C LEU A 105 8.19 3.94 -3.60
N GLN A 106 8.91 4.40 -4.63
CA GLN A 106 10.34 4.66 -4.55
C GLN A 106 10.74 5.88 -5.41
N GLU A 107 10.51 7.09 -4.90
CA GLU A 107 10.83 8.34 -5.61
C GLU A 107 12.32 8.42 -6.04
N ALA A 108 13.25 8.00 -5.18
CA ALA A 108 14.67 7.99 -5.51
C ALA A 108 14.99 7.01 -6.68
N THR A 109 14.41 5.81 -6.65
CA THR A 109 14.55 4.82 -7.74
C THR A 109 13.89 5.33 -9.02
N GLN A 110 12.73 5.98 -8.92
CA GLN A 110 12.04 6.60 -10.04
C GLN A 110 12.94 7.66 -10.69
N LEU A 111 13.49 8.59 -9.91
CA LEU A 111 14.38 9.64 -10.39
C LEU A 111 15.64 9.04 -11.04
N TYR A 112 16.27 8.08 -10.39
CA TYR A 112 17.43 7.38 -10.96
C TYR A 112 17.10 6.75 -12.31
N ARG A 113 16.00 6.00 -12.42
CA ARG A 113 15.60 5.36 -13.67
C ARG A 113 15.31 6.38 -14.77
N GLN A 114 14.60 7.47 -14.44
CA GLN A 114 14.32 8.55 -15.39
C GLN A 114 15.61 9.21 -15.90
N THR A 115 16.56 9.55 -15.03
CA THR A 115 17.84 10.16 -15.44
C THR A 115 18.70 9.23 -16.32
N ARG A 116 18.48 7.91 -16.22
CA ARG A 116 19.14 6.89 -17.03
C ARG A 116 18.34 6.45 -18.26
N ASN A 117 17.19 7.09 -18.52
CA ASN A 117 16.26 6.70 -19.59
C ASN A 117 15.80 5.23 -19.49
N ILE A 118 15.60 4.75 -18.26
CA ILE A 118 15.11 3.41 -17.92
C ILE A 118 13.65 3.53 -17.49
N ASN A 119 12.81 2.55 -17.86
CA ASN A 119 11.41 2.51 -17.44
C ASN A 119 11.30 2.55 -15.89
N PRO A 120 10.51 3.48 -15.30
CA PRO A 120 10.36 3.60 -13.84
C PRO A 120 9.86 2.34 -13.12
N GLY A 121 9.21 1.43 -13.85
CA GLY A 121 8.64 0.19 -13.37
C GLY A 121 7.20 0.36 -12.88
N LEU A 122 6.48 -0.75 -12.80
CA LEU A 122 5.04 -0.78 -12.52
C LEU A 122 4.63 -0.05 -11.23
N GLY A 123 5.48 -0.06 -10.20
CA GLY A 123 5.21 0.61 -8.92
C GLY A 123 5.42 2.13 -8.90
N ASN A 124 5.94 2.72 -9.98
CA ASN A 124 6.23 4.16 -10.08
C ASN A 124 5.57 4.81 -11.32
N LEU A 125 4.70 4.09 -12.01
CA LEU A 125 3.93 4.58 -13.16
C LEU A 125 2.47 4.81 -12.77
N ASN A 126 1.80 5.73 -13.45
CA ASN A 126 0.35 5.97 -13.35
C ASN A 126 -0.25 6.22 -14.75
N GLY A 127 -1.58 6.28 -14.84
CA GLY A 127 -2.29 6.59 -16.09
C GLY A 127 -2.10 5.54 -17.19
N ASP A 128 -2.06 5.98 -18.45
CA ASP A 128 -2.01 5.09 -19.61
C ASP A 128 -0.75 4.23 -19.67
N GLU A 129 0.40 4.77 -19.26
CA GLU A 129 1.66 4.01 -19.26
C GLU A 129 1.61 2.85 -18.26
N TRP A 130 1.11 3.12 -17.06
CA TRP A 130 0.86 2.08 -16.06
C TRP A 130 -0.14 1.05 -16.58
N TYR A 131 -1.26 1.49 -17.16
CA TYR A 131 -2.31 0.58 -17.64
C TYR A 131 -1.80 -0.35 -18.72
N ARG A 132 -1.03 0.16 -19.68
CA ARG A 132 -0.40 -0.62 -20.75
C ARG A 132 0.55 -1.67 -20.17
N LEU A 133 1.44 -1.27 -19.27
CA LEU A 133 2.41 -2.18 -18.65
C LEU A 133 1.70 -3.24 -17.79
N ARG A 134 0.76 -2.81 -16.93
CA ARG A 134 -0.01 -3.69 -16.04
C ARG A 134 -0.79 -4.73 -16.83
N SER A 135 -1.45 -4.32 -17.91
CA SER A 135 -2.25 -5.20 -18.76
C SER A 135 -1.42 -6.32 -19.37
N SER A 136 -0.19 -6.04 -19.79
CA SER A 136 0.73 -7.06 -20.32
C SER A 136 1.22 -7.99 -19.23
N VAL A 137 1.68 -7.46 -18.09
CA VAL A 137 2.18 -8.26 -16.96
C VAL A 137 1.08 -9.16 -16.38
N GLN A 138 -0.14 -8.65 -16.24
CA GLN A 138 -1.27 -9.42 -15.71
C GLN A 138 -1.58 -10.64 -16.58
N LYS A 139 -1.48 -10.52 -17.91
CA LYS A 139 -1.68 -11.66 -18.82
C LYS A 139 -0.62 -12.74 -18.62
N ALA A 140 0.64 -12.33 -18.44
CA ALA A 140 1.78 -13.23 -18.32
C ALA A 140 1.94 -13.86 -16.94
N MET A 141 1.49 -13.21 -15.86
CA MET A 141 1.79 -13.67 -14.50
C MET A 141 0.56 -14.00 -13.65
N MET A 142 -0.60 -13.39 -13.91
CA MET A 142 -1.77 -13.51 -13.02
C MET A 142 -2.84 -14.46 -13.54
N ARG A 143 -2.73 -14.93 -14.79
CA ARG A 143 -3.69 -15.88 -15.36
C ARG A 143 -3.41 -17.29 -14.82
N PRO A 144 -4.44 -18.07 -14.43
CA PRO A 144 -4.24 -19.41 -13.89
C PRO A 144 -3.37 -20.32 -14.77
N GLN A 145 -3.53 -20.25 -16.09
CA GLN A 145 -2.72 -21.03 -17.03
C GLN A 145 -1.24 -20.64 -17.01
N ALA A 146 -0.93 -19.35 -16.90
CA ALA A 146 0.44 -18.88 -16.83
C ALA A 146 1.07 -19.24 -15.47
N VAL A 147 0.32 -19.09 -14.37
CA VAL A 147 0.75 -19.51 -13.02
C VAL A 147 1.13 -20.99 -12.99
N ARG A 148 0.34 -21.86 -13.64
CA ARG A 148 0.61 -23.31 -13.70
C ARG A 148 1.97 -23.67 -14.28
N GLN A 149 2.48 -22.87 -15.22
CA GLN A 149 3.79 -23.12 -15.84
C GLN A 149 4.95 -22.94 -14.86
N TYR A 150 4.78 -22.14 -13.80
CA TYR A 150 5.80 -21.92 -12.78
C TYR A 150 5.80 -23.00 -11.69
N LEU A 151 4.73 -23.79 -11.56
CA LEU A 151 4.59 -24.79 -10.49
C LEU A 151 5.74 -25.79 -10.41
N PRO A 152 6.25 -26.37 -11.52
CA PRO A 152 7.37 -27.32 -11.43
C PRO A 152 8.64 -26.69 -10.85
N ALA A 153 8.93 -25.44 -11.19
CA ALA A 153 10.10 -24.72 -10.68
C ALA A 153 9.93 -24.36 -9.19
N VAL A 154 8.74 -23.87 -8.81
CA VAL A 154 8.42 -23.54 -7.41
C VAL A 154 8.45 -24.80 -6.54
N ASN A 155 7.89 -25.91 -7.00
CA ASN A 155 7.88 -27.18 -6.28
C ASN A 155 9.30 -27.70 -6.07
N ARG A 156 10.16 -27.65 -7.09
CA ARG A 156 11.56 -28.05 -6.97
C ARG A 156 12.28 -27.29 -5.86
N VAL A 157 12.14 -25.95 -5.85
CA VAL A 157 12.78 -25.11 -4.81
C VAL A 157 12.20 -25.41 -3.43
N ALA A 158 10.89 -25.67 -3.33
CA ALA A 158 10.26 -26.07 -2.07
C ALA A 158 10.80 -27.43 -1.57
N ASP A 159 10.93 -28.42 -2.45
CA ASP A 159 11.49 -29.73 -2.13
C ASP A 159 12.96 -29.64 -1.68
N GLU A 160 13.76 -28.83 -2.37
CA GLU A 160 15.15 -28.55 -1.99
C GLU A 160 15.26 -27.89 -0.62
N LEU A 161 14.38 -26.93 -0.32
CA LEU A 161 14.30 -26.29 1.00
C LEU A 161 13.92 -27.31 2.09
N LEU A 162 12.95 -28.18 1.84
CA LEU A 162 12.57 -29.24 2.79
C LEU A 162 13.73 -30.19 3.06
N GLN A 163 14.45 -30.62 2.01
CA GLN A 163 15.64 -31.45 2.16
C GLN A 163 16.73 -30.75 2.96
N PHE A 164 16.95 -29.45 2.72
CA PHE A 164 17.90 -28.65 3.50
C PHE A 164 17.52 -28.63 4.98
N ILE A 165 16.24 -28.40 5.31
CA ILE A 165 15.74 -28.38 6.69
C ILE A 165 15.98 -29.73 7.37
N VAL A 166 15.64 -30.83 6.71
CA VAL A 166 15.81 -32.19 7.26
C VAL A 166 17.29 -32.49 7.56
N ARG A 167 18.22 -32.04 6.71
CA ARG A 167 19.66 -32.27 6.87
C ARG A 167 20.31 -31.40 7.95
N ASN A 168 19.78 -30.21 8.21
CA ASN A 168 20.44 -29.19 9.04
C ASN A 168 19.72 -28.90 10.37
N ARG A 169 18.70 -29.70 10.72
CA ARG A 169 18.05 -29.60 12.04
C ARG A 169 18.99 -30.08 13.16
N ASN A 170 18.91 -29.43 14.32
CA ASN A 170 19.65 -29.82 15.51
C ASN A 170 19.03 -31.08 16.18
N HIS A 171 19.62 -31.52 17.29
CA HIS A 171 19.14 -32.67 18.07
C HIS A 171 17.72 -32.50 18.64
N ASN A 172 17.21 -31.26 18.74
CA ASN A 172 15.84 -30.94 19.14
C ASN A 172 14.86 -30.86 17.96
N ASN A 173 15.28 -31.22 16.74
CA ASN A 173 14.53 -31.05 15.49
C ASN A 173 14.23 -29.60 15.10
N GLU A 174 15.05 -28.65 15.54
CA GLU A 174 14.90 -27.23 15.23
C GLU A 174 15.92 -26.77 14.20
N ILE A 175 15.58 -25.73 13.42
CA ILE A 175 16.50 -25.08 12.47
C ILE A 175 16.37 -23.57 12.56
N ASP A 176 17.51 -22.87 12.48
CA ASP A 176 17.52 -21.43 12.31
C ASP A 176 17.22 -21.06 10.86
N MET A 177 16.01 -20.58 10.60
CA MET A 177 15.55 -20.19 9.26
C MET A 177 16.37 -19.05 8.63
N ARG A 178 17.17 -18.30 9.41
CA ARG A 178 18.12 -17.32 8.86
C ARG A 178 19.22 -18.00 8.04
N LYS A 179 19.64 -19.21 8.43
CA LYS A 179 20.61 -20.03 7.70
C LYS A 179 20.02 -20.55 6.37
N CYS A 180 18.72 -20.84 6.35
CA CYS A 180 18.00 -21.21 5.12
C CYS A 180 17.93 -20.06 4.10
N ALA A 181 18.01 -18.80 4.55
CA ALA A 181 17.95 -17.61 3.69
C ALA A 181 19.32 -17.20 3.13
N GLY A 182 20.37 -18.03 3.26
CA GLY A 182 21.71 -17.73 2.75
C GLY A 182 22.46 -16.64 3.53
N LYS A 183 21.92 -16.17 4.67
CA LYS A 183 22.67 -15.36 5.62
C LYS A 183 23.54 -16.27 6.47
N MET A 184 24.71 -16.65 5.96
CA MET A 184 25.77 -17.15 6.82
C MET A 184 26.22 -16.02 7.74
N GLU A 185 26.34 -16.30 9.03
CA GLU A 185 26.78 -15.35 10.05
C GLU A 185 28.08 -14.68 9.61
N SER A 186 28.07 -13.34 9.57
CA SER A 186 29.25 -12.48 9.44
C SER A 186 30.01 -12.40 10.74
#